data_AF-W9GTC2-F1
#
_entry.id   AF-W9GTC2-F1
#
_cell.length_a   1.000
_cell.length_b   1.000
_cell.length_c   1.000
_cell.angle_alpha   90.00
_cell.angle_beta   90.00
_cell.angle_gamma   90.00
#
_symmetry.space_group_name_H-M   'P 1'
#
loop_
_entity.id
_entity.type
_entity.pdbx_description
1 polymer ?
#
loop_
_entity_poly.entity_id
_entity_poly.type
_entity_poly.pdbx_seq_one_letter_code
_entity_poly.pdbx_strand_id
1 'polypeptide(L)'
;MAERDPTATVIIPPRCTAVPGSGTDPTQRDGHIQSLADRGRLGWQRDTDYGRRSMAETAMSRYKRILGDHPHARKPPGQQAEAAIGVAVLNRMIDAGRPNSVRVA
;
A
#
# COMPACT_ATOMS: atom_id res chain seq x y z
N MET A 1 15.81 -20.81 -3.79
CA MET A 1 14.76 -20.02 -4.47
C MET A 1 13.50 -20.26 -3.67
N ALA A 2 12.90 -19.23 -3.05
CA ALA A 2 11.68 -19.44 -2.26
C ALA A 2 10.57 -19.96 -3.18
N GLU A 3 9.87 -21.01 -2.76
CA GLU A 3 8.74 -21.58 -3.49
C GLU A 3 7.60 -20.56 -3.56
N ARG A 4 6.98 -20.42 -4.74
CA ARG A 4 5.84 -19.51 -4.90
C ARG A 4 4.64 -20.13 -4.21
N ASP A 5 4.07 -19.40 -3.25
CA ASP A 5 2.78 -19.76 -2.66
C ASP A 5 1.69 -19.71 -3.76
N PRO A 6 1.07 -20.84 -4.12
CA PRO A 6 0.07 -20.90 -5.18
C PRO A 6 -1.21 -20.15 -4.82
N THR A 7 -1.42 -19.81 -3.55
CA THR A 7 -2.58 -19.06 -3.05
C THR A 7 -2.33 -17.55 -2.99
N ALA A 8 -1.09 -17.10 -3.22
CA ALA A 8 -0.74 -15.70 -3.15
C ALA A 8 -1.49 -14.87 -4.21
N THR A 9 -2.07 -13.76 -3.76
CA THR A 9 -2.75 -12.83 -4.67
C THR A 9 -1.73 -11.86 -5.29
N VAL A 10 -1.55 -11.94 -6.62
CA VAL A 10 -0.68 -11.02 -7.35
C VAL A 10 -1.46 -9.76 -7.70
N ILE A 11 -1.09 -8.63 -7.09
CA ILE A 11 -1.72 -7.33 -7.31
C ILE A 11 -0.80 -6.49 -8.19
N ILE A 12 -0.96 -6.63 -9.51
CA ILE A 12 -0.27 -5.82 -10.50
C ILE A 12 -1.34 -5.21 -11.42
N PRO A 13 -1.44 -3.88 -11.52
CA PRO A 13 -2.46 -3.25 -12.34
C PRO A 13 -2.23 -3.60 -13.82
N PRO A 14 -3.23 -4.19 -14.50
CA PRO A 14 -3.19 -4.33 -15.95
C PRO A 14 -3.02 -2.97 -16.66
N ARG A 15 -2.34 -3.00 -17.82
CA ARG A 15 -2.28 -1.83 -18.71
C ARG A 15 -3.68 -1.52 -19.26
N CYS A 16 -3.89 -0.27 -19.69
CA CYS A 16 -5.16 0.13 -20.31
C CYS A 16 -5.55 -0.66 -21.56
N THR A 17 -4.55 -1.23 -22.27
CA THR A 17 -4.75 -2.06 -23.47
C THR A 17 -4.79 -3.56 -23.17
N ALA A 18 -4.83 -3.96 -21.90
CA ALA A 18 -4.84 -5.37 -21.54
C ALA A 18 -6.16 -6.04 -21.95
N VAL A 19 -6.05 -7.14 -22.70
CA VAL A 19 -7.17 -8.02 -23.06
C VAL A 19 -7.10 -9.34 -22.29
N PRO A 20 -8.25 -9.98 -22.01
CA PRO A 20 -8.27 -11.30 -21.41
C PRO A 20 -7.51 -12.34 -22.24
N GLY A 21 -6.99 -13.36 -21.58
CA GLY A 21 -6.42 -14.53 -22.26
C GLY A 21 -7.47 -15.34 -23.03
N SER A 22 -7.02 -16.14 -23.99
CA SER A 22 -7.89 -17.04 -24.78
C SER A 22 -8.16 -18.40 -24.11
N GLY A 23 -7.76 -18.56 -22.84
CA GLY A 23 -7.98 -19.80 -22.08
C GLY A 23 -9.44 -19.97 -21.66
N THR A 24 -9.83 -21.20 -21.35
CA THR A 24 -11.19 -21.53 -20.88
C THR A 24 -11.41 -21.16 -19.41
N ASP A 25 -10.34 -21.15 -18.61
CA ASP A 25 -10.39 -20.76 -17.20
C ASP A 25 -9.82 -19.35 -17.00
N PRO A 26 -10.59 -18.41 -16.43
CA PRO A 26 -10.12 -17.05 -16.18
C PRO A 26 -8.94 -17.04 -15.21
N THR A 27 -7.84 -16.42 -15.62
CA THR A 27 -6.68 -16.22 -14.74
C THR A 27 -6.94 -15.08 -13.75
N GLN A 28 -6.12 -14.98 -12.70
CA GLN A 28 -6.14 -13.80 -11.81
C GLN A 28 -5.97 -12.47 -12.57
N ARG A 29 -5.17 -12.47 -13.64
CA ARG A 29 -5.00 -11.30 -14.51
C ARG A 29 -6.31 -10.94 -15.22
N ASP A 30 -7.05 -11.94 -15.71
CA ASP A 30 -8.34 -11.73 -16.37
C ASP A 30 -9.37 -11.17 -15.38
N GLY A 31 -9.35 -11.66 -14.14
CA GLY A 31 -10.15 -11.07 -13.05
C GLY A 31 -9.83 -9.59 -12.79
N HIS A 32 -8.55 -9.20 -12.79
CA HIS A 32 -8.16 -7.80 -12.67
C HIS A 32 -8.61 -6.94 -13.86
N ILE A 33 -8.56 -7.48 -15.08
CA ILE A 33 -9.03 -6.80 -16.30
C ILE A 33 -10.54 -6.56 -16.21
N GLN A 34 -11.30 -7.58 -15.81
CA GLN A 34 -12.75 -7.47 -15.65
C GLN A 34 -13.13 -6.45 -14.57
N SER A 35 -12.50 -6.52 -13.39
CA SER A 35 -12.71 -5.56 -12.31
C SER A 35 -12.38 -4.11 -12.71
N LEU A 36 -11.33 -3.92 -13.51
CA LEU A 36 -11.01 -2.61 -14.08
C LEU A 36 -12.07 -2.10 -15.06
N ALA A 37 -12.65 -2.98 -15.88
CA ALA A 37 -13.74 -2.62 -16.80
C ALA A 37 -15.02 -2.24 -16.03
N ASP A 38 -15.35 -2.99 -14.98
CA ASP A 38 -16.60 -2.83 -14.24
C ASP A 38 -16.57 -1.64 -13.26
N ARG A 39 -15.43 -1.41 -12.59
CA ARG A 39 -15.31 -0.46 -11.47
C ARG A 39 -14.34 0.69 -11.72
N GLY A 40 -13.66 0.67 -12.88
CA GLY A 40 -12.59 1.59 -13.19
C GLY A 40 -11.35 1.41 -12.30
N ARG A 41 -10.32 2.21 -12.59
CA ARG A 41 -9.02 2.13 -11.91
C ARG A 41 -9.08 2.38 -10.40
N LEU A 42 -9.87 3.37 -9.97
CA LEU A 42 -9.97 3.73 -8.55
C LEU A 42 -10.73 2.66 -7.75
N GLY A 43 -11.78 2.06 -8.32
CA GLY A 43 -12.49 0.94 -7.71
C GLY A 43 -11.58 -0.27 -7.55
N TRP A 44 -10.89 -0.65 -8.62
CA TRP A 44 -9.91 -1.74 -8.59
C TRP A 44 -8.80 -1.53 -7.54
N GLN A 45 -8.24 -0.32 -7.44
CA GLN A 45 -7.20 -0.01 -6.44
C GLN A 45 -7.71 -0.12 -4.99
N ARG A 46 -8.99 0.21 -4.74
CA ARG A 46 -9.63 0.06 -3.43
C ARG A 46 -9.86 -1.42 -3.10
N ASP A 47 -10.42 -2.17 -4.04
CA ASP A 47 -10.75 -3.59 -3.85
C ASP A 47 -9.49 -4.46 -3.66
N THR A 48 -8.36 -4.03 -4.23
CA THR A 48 -7.09 -4.77 -4.15
C THR A 48 -6.11 -4.21 -3.12
N ASP A 49 -6.47 -3.18 -2.35
CA ASP A 49 -5.56 -2.52 -1.40
C ASP A 49 -4.22 -2.04 -2.03
N TYR A 50 -4.22 -1.74 -3.34
CA TYR A 50 -2.99 -1.45 -4.09
C TYR A 50 -2.16 -0.30 -3.50
N GLY A 51 -2.84 0.70 -2.91
CA GLY A 51 -2.19 1.86 -2.30
C GLY A 51 -1.42 1.57 -0.99
N ARG A 52 -1.57 0.39 -0.38
CA ARG A 52 -1.00 0.06 0.93
C ARG A 52 0.52 0.21 0.98
N ARG A 53 1.23 -0.21 -0.07
CA ARG A 53 2.69 -0.07 -0.16
C ARG A 53 3.13 1.39 -0.18
N SER A 54 2.51 2.19 -1.05
CA SER A 54 2.83 3.62 -1.16
C SER A 54 2.55 4.37 0.15
N MET A 55 1.49 4.01 0.87
CA MET A 55 1.20 4.58 2.20
C MET A 55 2.28 4.22 3.23
N ALA A 56 2.73 2.97 3.27
CA ALA A 56 3.79 2.52 4.18
C ALA A 56 5.13 3.19 3.87
N GLU A 57 5.51 3.26 2.58
CA GLU A 57 6.72 3.96 2.13
C GLU A 57 6.69 5.45 2.50
N THR A 58 5.54 6.09 2.30
CA THR A 58 5.33 7.50 2.67
C THR A 58 5.40 7.70 4.19
N ALA A 59 4.85 6.78 4.99
CA ALA A 59 4.97 6.82 6.44
C ALA A 59 6.44 6.69 6.88
N MET A 60 7.19 5.74 6.30
CA MET A 60 8.59 5.54 6.62
C MET A 60 9.47 6.72 6.17
N SER A 61 9.21 7.31 5.00
CA SER A 61 9.89 8.52 4.53
C SER A 61 9.71 9.68 5.51
N ARG A 62 8.48 9.91 5.99
CA ARG A 62 8.18 10.93 7.01
C ARG A 62 8.87 10.64 8.33
N TYR A 63 8.84 9.39 8.79
CA TYR A 63 9.54 8.97 10.00
C TYR A 63 11.02 9.32 9.91
N LYS A 64 11.71 8.89 8.84
CA LYS A 64 13.15 9.14 8.68
C LYS A 64 13.49 10.62 8.60
N ARG A 65 12.67 11.40 7.89
CA ARG A 65 12.91 12.84 7.70
C ARG A 65 12.69 13.68 8.96
N ILE A 66 11.74 13.28 9.82
CA ILE A 66 11.33 14.08 10.98
C ILE A 66 12.03 13.58 12.26
N LEU A 67 12.12 12.26 12.45
CA LEU A 67 12.61 11.64 13.68
C LEU A 67 14.05 11.13 13.56
N GLY A 68 14.56 10.96 12.33
CA GLY A 68 15.89 10.42 12.06
C GLY A 68 15.84 9.05 11.39
N ASP A 69 16.93 8.71 10.70
CA ASP A 69 17.04 7.51 9.87
C ASP A 69 17.45 6.25 10.65
N HIS A 70 17.86 6.40 11.91
CA HIS A 70 18.32 5.32 12.79
C HIS A 70 17.72 5.41 14.22
N PRO A 71 17.39 4.27 14.86
CA PRO A 71 17.04 4.26 16.27
C PRO A 71 18.22 4.64 17.18
N HIS A 72 17.96 5.38 18.25
CA HIS A 72 18.93 5.69 19.29
C HIS A 72 19.11 4.55 20.30
N ALA A 73 18.06 3.76 20.54
CA ALA A 73 18.12 2.63 21.44
C ALA A 73 19.06 1.53 20.91
N ARG A 74 19.93 1.01 21.79
CA ARG A 74 20.94 0.00 21.43
C ARG A 74 20.43 -1.44 21.42
N LYS A 75 19.26 -1.71 22.02
CA LYS A 75 18.73 -3.07 22.20
C LYS A 75 17.38 -3.21 21.49
N PRO A 76 17.07 -4.37 20.88
CA PRO A 76 15.85 -4.55 20.10
C PRO A 76 14.54 -4.16 20.82
N PRO A 77 14.34 -4.48 22.12
CA PRO A 77 13.12 -4.04 22.82
C PRO A 77 13.01 -2.51 22.89
N GLY A 78 14.13 -1.82 23.12
CA GLY A 78 14.18 -0.36 23.12
C GLY A 78 13.93 0.23 21.72
N GLN A 79 14.46 -0.41 20.68
CA GLN A 79 14.24 0.03 19.29
C GLN A 79 12.77 -0.14 18.86
N GLN A 80 12.12 -1.21 19.28
CA GLN A 80 10.70 -1.43 19.04
C GLN A 80 9.84 -0.38 19.77
N ALA A 81 10.16 -0.08 21.04
CA ALA A 81 9.47 0.95 21.80
C ALA A 81 9.68 2.34 21.18
N GLU A 82 10.91 2.68 20.78
CA GLU A 82 11.24 3.92 20.10
C GLU A 82 10.47 4.07 18.80
N ALA A 83 10.42 3.03 17.97
CA ALA A 83 9.64 3.03 16.72
C ALA A 83 8.14 3.21 16.98
N ALA A 84 7.58 2.51 17.98
CA ALA A 84 6.17 2.62 18.35
C ALA A 84 5.81 4.04 18.81
N ILE A 85 6.65 4.65 19.66
CA ILE A 85 6.49 6.03 20.11
C ILE A 85 6.61 6.99 18.92
N GLY A 86 7.60 6.80 18.05
CA GLY A 86 7.81 7.64 16.87
C GLY A 86 6.60 7.62 15.92
N VAL A 87 6.02 6.44 15.67
CA VAL A 87 4.79 6.31 14.88
C VAL A 87 3.61 7.03 15.56
N ALA A 88 3.46 6.89 16.88
CA ALA A 88 2.39 7.59 17.62
C ALA A 88 2.52 9.11 17.53
N VAL A 89 3.74 9.65 17.64
CA VAL A 89 4.01 11.09 17.46
C VAL A 89 3.66 11.54 16.05
N LEU A 90 4.08 10.80 15.02
CA LEU A 90 3.78 11.14 13.63
C LEU A 90 2.28 11.14 13.34
N ASN A 91 1.54 10.15 13.86
CA ASN A 91 0.09 10.11 13.70
C ASN A 91 -0.56 11.34 14.33
N ARG A 92 -0.11 11.75 15.54
CA ARG A 92 -0.61 12.96 16.18
C ARG A 92 -0.29 14.24 15.40
N MET A 93 0.89 14.32 14.79
CA MET A 93 1.25 15.44 13.90
C MET A 93 0.35 15.50 12.66
N ILE A 94 0.05 14.34 12.06
CA ILE A 94 -0.86 14.26 10.90
C ILE A 94 -2.26 14.72 11.30
N ASP A 95 -2.78 14.25 12.43
CA ASP A 95 -4.12 14.64 12.88
C ASP A 95 -4.23 16.14 13.16
N ALA A 96 -3.16 16.76 13.69
CA ALA A 96 -3.12 18.19 13.95
C ALA A 96 -2.94 19.05 12.69
N GLY A 97 -2.17 18.57 11.70
CA GLY A 97 -1.75 19.36 10.54
C GLY A 97 -2.46 19.05 9.23
N ARG A 98 -3.24 17.98 9.14
CA ARG A 98 -3.85 17.54 7.87
C ARG A 98 -5.05 18.42 7.50
N PRO A 99 -5.06 19.05 6.31
CA PRO A 99 -6.23 19.76 5.83
C PRO A 99 -7.36 18.78 5.46
N ASN A 100 -8.61 19.21 5.67
CA ASN A 100 -9.80 18.47 5.22
C ASN A 100 -10.03 18.70 3.73
N SER A 101 -9.43 17.85 2.89
CA SER A 101 -9.64 17.89 1.45
C SER A 101 -11.00 17.28 1.09
N VAL A 102 -11.88 18.08 0.49
CA VAL A 102 -13.17 17.63 -0.05
C VAL A 102 -13.12 17.61 -1.57
N ARG A 103 -13.75 16.60 -2.19
CA ARG A 103 -13.88 16.55 -3.66
C ARG A 103 -15.05 17.45 -4.05
N VAL A 104 -14.77 18.49 -4.83
CA VAL A 104 -15.80 19.35 -5.42
C VAL A 104 -16.23 18.74 -6.76
N ALA A 105 -17.54 18.78 -7.03
CA ALA A 105 -18.16 18.23 -8.24
C ALA A 105 -17.93 19.11 -9.47
#